data_AF-A0A751DNT0-F1
#
_entry.id   AF-A0A751DNT0-F1
#
_cell.length_a   1.000
_cell.length_b   1.000
_cell.length_c   1.000
_cell.angle_alpha   90.00
_cell.angle_beta   90.00
_cell.angle_gamma   90.00
#
_symmetry.space_group_name_H-M   'P 1'
#
loop_
_entity.id
_entity.type
_entity.pdbx_description
1 polymer ?
#
loop_
_entity_poly.entity_id
_entity_poly.type
_entity_poly.pdbx_seq_one_letter_code
_entity_poly.pdbx_strand_id
1 'polypeptide(L)'
;MSKWMVVLLSSAFILAGCDEKPKSVDWYMEHPTELKGVFEACKASGDDTQNCRNAKDAIFRIKQRDAKIPTFGDLSKDENPANDLNK
;
A
#
# COMPACT_ATOMS: atom_id res chain seq x y z
N MET A 1 -26.33 22.48 36.26
CA MET A 1 -25.74 21.11 36.17
C MET A 1 -26.37 20.42 34.98
N SER A 2 -25.85 20.72 33.80
CA SER A 2 -26.42 20.31 32.51
C SER A 2 -25.81 18.98 32.07
N LYS A 3 -26.64 17.94 32.14
CA LYS A 3 -26.45 16.61 31.55
C LYS A 3 -26.35 16.71 30.02
N TRP A 4 -25.20 17.13 29.52
CA TRP A 4 -24.85 17.08 28.09
C TRP A 4 -23.38 16.70 27.95
N MET A 5 -23.03 15.60 28.58
CA MET A 5 -21.76 14.92 28.36
C MET A 5 -22.13 13.45 28.36
N VAL A 6 -21.56 12.67 27.45
CA VAL A 6 -21.93 11.27 27.14
C VAL A 6 -22.99 11.13 26.03
N VAL A 7 -22.79 11.79 24.89
CA VAL A 7 -23.15 11.20 23.59
C VAL A 7 -22.04 11.61 22.62
N LEU A 8 -21.10 10.69 22.38
CA LEU A 8 -20.18 10.58 21.22
C LEU A 8 -19.08 9.57 21.59
N LEU A 9 -19.47 8.43 22.16
CA LEU A 9 -18.58 7.31 22.49
C LEU A 9 -19.00 6.09 21.67
N SER A 10 -19.15 6.23 20.35
CA SER A 10 -19.67 5.12 19.52
C SER A 10 -19.29 5.23 18.04
N SER A 11 -18.01 5.37 17.71
CA SER A 11 -17.55 5.04 16.34
C SER A 11 -16.07 4.68 16.23
N ALA A 12 -15.46 4.21 17.31
CA ALA A 12 -14.21 3.45 17.22
C ALA A 12 -14.56 1.95 17.25
N PHE A 13 -15.28 1.47 16.23
CA PHE A 13 -15.12 0.08 15.80
C PHE A 13 -13.72 0.01 15.18
N ILE A 14 -12.71 -0.01 16.05
CA ILE A 14 -11.45 -0.62 15.70
C ILE A 14 -11.84 -2.07 15.44
N LEU A 15 -11.89 -2.48 14.18
CA LEU A 15 -11.80 -3.89 13.81
C LEU A 15 -10.43 -4.41 14.27
N ALA A 16 -10.20 -4.43 15.58
CA ALA A 16 -9.13 -5.19 16.18
C ALA A 16 -9.56 -6.66 16.03
N GLY A 17 -9.05 -7.26 14.96
CA GLY A 17 -9.06 -8.67 14.61
C GLY A 17 -10.11 -9.54 15.31
N CYS A 18 -11.25 -9.77 14.65
CA CYS A 18 -11.75 -11.15 14.67
C CYS A 18 -10.61 -12.01 14.11
N ASP A 19 -10.27 -13.13 14.76
CA ASP A 19 -9.19 -14.09 14.42
C ASP A 19 -9.36 -14.72 13.02
N GLU A 20 -9.47 -13.90 11.99
CA GLU A 20 -9.41 -14.29 10.61
C GLU A 20 -7.95 -14.57 10.28
N LYS A 21 -7.70 -15.82 9.86
CA LYS A 21 -6.38 -16.20 9.34
C LYS A 21 -5.92 -15.17 8.30
N PRO A 22 -4.65 -14.75 8.34
CA PRO A 22 -4.14 -13.79 7.39
C PRO A 22 -4.44 -14.21 5.95
N LYS A 23 -4.96 -13.29 5.14
CA LYS A 23 -5.20 -13.54 3.72
C LYS A 23 -3.88 -13.69 3.01
N SER A 24 -3.80 -14.60 2.04
CA SER A 24 -2.60 -14.78 1.23
C SER A 24 -2.37 -13.61 0.29
N VAL A 25 -1.16 -13.52 -0.25
CA VAL A 25 -0.81 -12.53 -1.28
C VAL A 25 -1.69 -12.70 -2.52
N ASP A 26 -1.87 -13.95 -2.98
CA ASP A 26 -2.69 -14.24 -4.17
C ASP A 26 -4.15 -13.82 -3.98
N TRP A 27 -4.71 -14.07 -2.78
CA TRP A 27 -6.06 -13.63 -2.46
C TRP A 27 -6.17 -12.10 -2.60
N TYR A 28 -5.22 -11.34 -2.07
CA TYR A 28 -5.22 -9.88 -2.21
C TYR A 28 -5.08 -9.42 -3.67
N MET A 29 -4.32 -10.14 -4.50
CA MET A 29 -4.20 -9.81 -5.92
C MET A 29 -5.52 -9.98 -6.69
N GLU A 30 -6.37 -10.90 -6.24
CA GLU A 30 -7.72 -11.14 -6.79
C GLU A 30 -8.81 -10.23 -6.19
N HIS A 31 -8.52 -9.58 -5.05
CA HIS A 31 -9.46 -8.78 -4.26
C HIS A 31 -8.97 -7.33 -4.10
N PRO A 32 -9.01 -6.51 -5.17
CA PRO A 32 -8.39 -5.19 -5.19
C PRO A 32 -9.04 -4.17 -4.24
N THR A 33 -10.34 -4.31 -3.96
CA THR A 33 -11.07 -3.43 -3.04
C THR A 33 -10.57 -3.62 -1.60
N GLU A 34 -10.47 -4.87 -1.17
CA GLU A 34 -9.99 -5.26 0.15
C GLU A 34 -8.49 -4.99 0.30
N LEU A 35 -7.70 -5.27 -0.74
CA LEU A 35 -6.30 -4.90 -0.79
C LEU A 35 -6.11 -3.40 -0.55
N LYS A 36 -6.88 -2.55 -1.25
CA LYS A 36 -6.79 -1.09 -1.08
C LYS A 36 -7.11 -0.67 0.35
N GLY A 37 -8.17 -1.22 0.94
CA GLY A 37 -8.57 -0.91 2.32
C GLY A 37 -7.49 -1.28 3.33
N VAL A 38 -6.99 -2.52 3.25
CA VAL A 38 -5.93 -3.02 4.16
C VAL A 38 -4.63 -2.24 3.95
N PHE A 39 -4.20 -2.03 2.71
CA PHE A 39 -2.94 -1.33 2.42
C PHE A 39 -2.92 0.10 2.96
N GLU A 40 -4.01 0.87 2.80
CA GLU A 40 -4.06 2.23 3.35
C GLU A 40 -4.11 2.24 4.89
N ALA A 41 -4.80 1.28 5.51
CA ALA A 41 -4.77 1.12 6.97
C ALA A 41 -3.36 0.78 7.49
N CYS A 42 -2.63 -0.10 6.78
CA CYS A 42 -1.26 -0.46 7.11
C CYS A 42 -0.29 0.73 6.95
N LYS A 43 -0.47 1.57 5.92
CA LYS A 43 0.32 2.80 5.75
C LYS A 43 0.07 3.82 6.85
N ALA A 44 -1.19 4.00 7.25
CA ALA A 44 -1.56 4.97 8.28
C ALA A 44 -1.07 4.55 9.69
N SER A 45 -1.15 3.26 10.00
CA SER A 45 -0.76 2.71 11.31
C SER A 45 0.73 2.41 11.43
N GLY A 46 1.42 2.13 10.33
CA GLY A 46 2.78 1.57 10.34
C GLY A 46 2.83 0.10 10.76
N ASP A 47 1.68 -0.59 10.80
CA ASP A 47 1.59 -1.99 11.22
C ASP A 47 2.35 -2.93 10.26
N ASP A 48 2.86 -4.01 10.87
CA ASP A 48 3.51 -5.12 10.19
C ASP A 48 2.89 -6.46 10.59
N THR A 49 1.58 -6.53 10.77
CA THR A 49 0.88 -7.81 10.79
C THR A 49 1.08 -8.58 9.48
N GLN A 50 0.79 -9.90 9.52
CA GLN A 50 0.89 -10.73 8.32
C GLN A 50 -0.01 -10.23 7.18
N ASN A 51 -1.20 -9.70 7.49
CA ASN A 51 -2.06 -9.05 6.50
C ASN A 51 -1.39 -7.82 5.88
N CYS A 52 -0.74 -6.99 6.68
CA CYS A 52 0.01 -5.84 6.16
C CYS A 52 1.20 -6.25 5.28
N ARG A 53 1.97 -7.27 5.68
CA ARG A 53 3.04 -7.82 4.83
C ARG A 53 2.50 -8.36 3.50
N ASN A 54 1.42 -9.15 3.56
CA ASN A 54 0.83 -9.75 2.37
C ASN A 54 0.20 -8.71 1.44
N ALA A 55 -0.45 -7.68 1.98
CA ALA A 55 -1.00 -6.56 1.21
C ALA A 55 0.11 -5.73 0.54
N LYS A 56 1.21 -5.43 1.26
CA LYS A 56 2.38 -4.74 0.68
C LYS A 56 3.00 -5.55 -0.46
N ASP A 57 3.17 -6.86 -0.29
CA ASP A 57 3.68 -7.77 -1.34
C ASP A 57 2.72 -7.82 -2.55
N ALA A 58 1.42 -7.94 -2.33
CA ALA A 58 0.43 -7.93 -3.41
C ALA A 58 0.49 -6.63 -4.24
N ILE A 59 0.60 -5.46 -3.60
CA ILE A 59 0.79 -4.17 -4.30
C ILE A 59 2.08 -4.17 -5.12
N PHE A 60 3.18 -4.68 -4.55
CA PHE A 60 4.45 -4.76 -5.26
C PHE A 60 4.34 -5.66 -6.51
N ARG A 61 3.74 -6.84 -6.37
CA ARG A 61 3.56 -7.78 -7.50
C ARG A 61 2.65 -7.24 -8.59
N ILE A 62 1.56 -6.58 -8.23
CA ILE A 62 0.67 -5.90 -9.19
C ILE A 62 1.47 -4.86 -9.98
N LYS A 63 2.27 -4.02 -9.29
CA LYS A 63 3.13 -3.02 -9.95
C LYS A 63 4.15 -3.65 -10.90
N GLN A 64 4.77 -4.76 -10.51
CA GLN A 64 5.74 -5.47 -11.35
C GLN A 64 5.06 -6.13 -12.56
N ARG A 65 3.91 -6.79 -12.35
CA ARG A 65 3.09 -7.40 -13.41
C ARG A 65 2.65 -6.37 -14.44
N ASP A 66 2.25 -5.19 -13.98
CA ASP A 66 1.72 -4.11 -14.83
C ASP A 66 2.82 -3.14 -15.29
N ALA A 67 4.08 -3.39 -14.94
CA ALA A 67 5.20 -2.58 -15.35
C ALA A 67 5.40 -2.70 -16.87
N LYS A 68 5.66 -1.55 -17.51
CA LYS A 68 6.07 -1.53 -18.92
C LYS A 68 7.48 -2.10 -19.02
N ILE A 69 7.70 -2.99 -19.99
CA ILE A 69 9.05 -3.50 -20.28
C ILE A 69 9.93 -2.30 -20.65
N PRO A 70 11.06 -2.09 -19.94
CA PRO A 70 12.00 -1.05 -20.32
C PRO A 70 12.51 -1.29 -21.73
N THR A 71 12.36 -0.31 -22.62
CA THR A 71 12.99 -0.34 -23.94
C THR A 71 14.39 0.25 -23.83
N PHE A 72 15.41 -0.47 -24.29
CA PHE A 72 16.81 -0.02 -24.29
C PHE A 72 17.11 1.13 -25.28
N GLY A 73 16.08 1.73 -25.91
CA GLY A 73 16.21 2.79 -26.90
C GLY A 73 16.34 4.21 -26.33
N ASP A 74 16.28 4.37 -25.00
CA ASP A 74 16.19 5.68 -24.35
C ASP A 74 17.42 6.03 -23.49
N LEU A 75 18.44 5.17 -23.43
CA LEU A 75 19.74 5.51 -22.84
C LEU A 75 20.55 6.51 -23.68
N SER A 76 20.12 6.78 -24.91
CA SER A 76 20.78 7.69 -25.85
C SER A 76 20.25 9.13 -25.78
N LYS A 77 19.24 9.42 -24.96
CA LYS A 77 18.71 10.79 -24.77
C LYS A 77 19.17 11.48 -23.50
N ASP A 78 19.83 10.74 -22.60
CA ASP A 78 20.35 11.28 -21.35
C ASP A 78 21.82 11.74 -21.46
N GLU A 79 22.47 11.53 -22.61
CA GLU A 79 23.83 12.00 -22.89
C GLU A 79 23.81 13.23 -23.80
N ASN A 80 23.83 14.43 -23.20
CA ASN A 80 24.49 15.56 -23.85
C ASN A 80 25.92 15.63 -23.32
N PRO A 81 26.93 15.09 -24.03
CA PRO A 81 28.29 14.96 -23.54
C PRO A 81 29.02 16.30 -23.37
N ALA A 82 28.42 17.43 -23.75
CA ALA A 82 28.99 18.75 -23.58
C ALA A 82 28.87 19.32 -22.15
N ASN A 83 28.06 18.73 -21.26
CA ASN A 83 27.80 19.27 -19.92
C ASN A 83 28.39 18.46 -18.76
N ASP A 84 29.04 17.32 -19.02
CA ASP A 84 29.68 16.50 -17.97
C ASP A 84 31.20 16.72 -17.85
N LEU A 85 31.78 17.63 -18.66
CA LEU A 85 33.17 18.07 -18.51
C LEU A 85 33.32 19.34 -17.65
N ASN A 86 32.25 19.80 -17.00
CA ASN A 86 32.28 20.98 -16.13
C ASN A 86 31.61 20.76 -14.76
N LYS A 87 31.59 19.52 -14.24
CA LYS A 87 31.19 19.23 -12.85
C LYS A 87 32.32 18.59 -12.05
#